data_AF-T0Q240-F1
#
_entry.id   AF-T0Q240-F1
#
_cell.length_a   1.000
_cell.length_b   1.000
_cell.length_c   1.000
_cell.angle_alpha   90.00
_cell.angle_beta   90.00
_cell.angle_gamma   90.00
#
_symmetry.space_group_name_H-M   'P 1'
#
loop_
_entity.id
_entity.type
_entity.pdbx_description
1 polymer ?
#
loop_
_entity_poly.entity_id
_entity_poly.type
_entity_poly.pdbx_seq_one_letter_code
_entity_poly.pdbx_strand_id
1 'polypeptide(L)'
;MSTFVMPTEMYPTAIKSLCHGFSAAMGKAGAAIGSYGFAHWVKAPGFGYVGTWYTFAGICLLTLLLTWFCMFDNNDGDMSTIDNEFKAKLALETNETHQSFIAGDDHEFDKDVGYVKA
;
A
#
# COMPACT_ATOMS: atom_id res chain seq x y z
N MET A 1 15.34 18.52 5.67
CA MET A 1 15.73 17.41 4.77
C MET A 1 15.54 16.03 5.42
N SER A 2 14.85 15.89 6.56
CA SER A 2 14.74 14.60 7.29
C SER A 2 13.48 13.78 6.98
N THR A 3 12.36 14.40 6.57
CA THR A 3 11.08 13.67 6.43
C THR A 3 10.93 12.86 5.13
N PHE A 4 11.69 13.17 4.08
CA PHE A 4 11.62 12.48 2.79
C PHE A 4 12.64 11.33 2.65
N VAL A 5 13.63 11.28 3.54
CA VAL A 5 14.68 10.25 3.53
C VAL A 5 14.22 8.99 4.27
N MET A 6 13.52 9.14 5.40
CA MET A 6 12.99 8.02 6.19
C MET A 6 12.17 6.98 5.38
N PRO A 7 11.22 7.37 4.51
CA PRO A 7 10.51 6.40 3.68
C PRO A 7 11.40 5.77 2.60
N THR A 8 12.47 6.48 2.22
CA THR A 8 13.42 5.96 1.25
C THR A 8 14.25 4.84 1.85
N GLU A 9 14.60 4.91 3.14
CA GLU A 9 15.39 3.93 3.88
C GLU A 9 14.57 2.73 4.41
N MET A 10 13.29 2.92 4.75
CA MET A 10 12.44 1.85 5.32
C MET A 10 11.88 0.86 4.30
N TYR A 11 11.81 1.22 3.01
CA TYR A 11 11.11 0.40 2.00
C TYR A 11 12.03 -0.02 0.84
N PRO A 12 12.03 -1.33 0.45
CA PRO A 12 12.81 -1.82 -0.68
C PRO A 12 12.46 -1.09 -1.98
N THR A 13 13.44 -1.00 -2.88
CA THR A 13 13.36 -0.13 -4.08
C THR A 13 12.19 -0.52 -4.98
N ALA A 14 11.84 -1.81 -5.03
CA ALA A 14 10.74 -2.33 -5.84
C ALA A 14 9.34 -1.81 -5.44
N ILE A 15 9.10 -1.49 -4.16
CA ILE A 15 7.77 -1.08 -3.66
C ILE A 15 7.66 0.43 -3.39
N LYS A 16 8.75 1.18 -3.53
CA LYS A 16 8.80 2.64 -3.32
C LYS A 16 7.84 3.40 -4.22
N SER A 17 7.66 2.94 -5.47
CA SER A 17 6.68 3.48 -6.43
C SER A 17 5.23 3.36 -5.92
N LEU A 18 4.86 2.20 -5.38
CA LEU A 18 3.53 1.94 -4.82
C LEU A 18 3.25 2.85 -3.61
N CYS A 19 4.23 3.01 -2.72
CA CYS A 19 4.12 3.91 -1.56
C CYS A 19 3.85 5.36 -1.97
N HIS A 20 4.51 5.85 -3.03
CA HIS A 20 4.29 7.21 -3.53
C HIS A 20 2.90 7.36 -4.15
N GLY A 21 2.46 6.36 -4.94
CA GLY A 21 1.13 6.34 -5.53
C GLY A 21 0.01 6.32 -4.48
N PHE A 22 0.16 5.52 -3.42
CA PHE A 22 -0.80 5.44 -2.33
C PHE A 22 -0.90 6.77 -1.56
N SER A 23 0.23 7.38 -1.22
CA SER A 23 0.26 8.70 -0.57
C SER A 23 -0.43 9.77 -1.42
N ALA A 24 -0.19 9.78 -2.74
CA ALA A 24 -0.85 10.69 -3.66
C ALA A 24 -2.37 10.46 -3.75
N ALA A 25 -2.80 9.19 -3.74
CA ALA A 25 -4.23 8.85 -3.72
C ALA A 25 -4.91 9.32 -2.43
N MET A 26 -4.29 9.10 -1.27
CA MET A 26 -4.80 9.56 0.02
C MET A 26 -4.90 11.09 0.09
N GLY A 27 -3.92 11.82 -0.46
CA GLY A 27 -3.97 13.28 -0.54
C GLY A 27 -5.17 13.78 -1.37
N LYS A 28 -5.46 13.13 -2.51
CA LYS A 28 -6.62 13.48 -3.34
C LYS A 28 -7.95 13.11 -2.67
N ALA A 29 -8.02 11.94 -2.05
CA ALA A 29 -9.22 11.50 -1.32
C ALA A 29 -9.53 12.43 -0.15
N GLY A 30 -8.51 12.82 0.64
CA GLY A 30 -8.65 13.78 1.73
C GLY A 30 -9.13 15.15 1.26
N ALA A 31 -8.62 15.65 0.13
CA ALA A 31 -9.08 16.90 -0.45
C ALA A 31 -10.56 16.87 -0.87
N ALA A 32 -11.01 15.76 -1.47
CA ALA A 32 -12.42 15.56 -1.82
C ALA A 32 -13.31 15.54 -0.58
N ILE A 33 -12.97 14.70 0.42
CA ILE A 33 -13.73 14.57 1.66
C ILE A 33 -13.78 15.90 2.42
N GLY A 34 -12.65 16.62 2.50
CA GLY A 34 -12.59 17.94 3.14
C GLY A 34 -13.48 18.97 2.45
N SER A 35 -13.47 19.01 1.11
CA SER A 35 -14.26 19.98 0.34
C SER A 35 -15.77 19.78 0.50
N TYR A 36 -16.24 18.53 0.41
CA TYR A 36 -17.67 18.22 0.58
C TYR A 36 -18.11 18.22 2.05
N GLY A 37 -17.27 17.68 2.94
CA GLY A 37 -17.54 17.60 4.37
C GLY A 37 -17.62 18.97 5.04
N PHE A 38 -16.68 19.87 4.73
CA PHE A 38 -16.68 21.24 5.24
C PHE A 38 -17.94 22.01 4.82
N ALA A 39 -18.32 21.90 3.54
CA ALA A 39 -19.50 22.57 3.01
C ALA A 39 -20.81 22.07 3.65
N HIS A 40 -20.84 20.81 4.11
CA HIS A 40 -21.98 20.25 4.81
C HIS A 40 -22.01 20.66 6.30
N TRP A 41 -20.88 20.56 6.98
CA TRP A 41 -20.74 20.89 8.40
C TRP A 41 -21.05 22.35 8.73
N VAL A 42 -20.64 23.27 7.84
CA VAL A 42 -20.89 24.69 8.06
C VAL A 42 -22.36 25.10 7.92
N LYS A 43 -23.12 24.34 7.13
CA LYS A 43 -24.57 24.56 6.92
C LYS A 43 -25.42 23.98 8.04
N ALA A 44 -24.86 23.14 8.90
CA ALA A 44 -25.58 22.54 10.02
C ALA A 44 -25.78 23.58 11.15
N PRO A 45 -27.03 23.78 11.64
CA PRO A 45 -27.40 24.88 12.54
C PRO A 45 -26.85 24.80 13.98
N GLY A 46 -25.87 23.93 14.27
CA GLY A 46 -25.23 23.83 15.60
C GLY A 46 -23.71 23.68 15.58
N PHE A 47 -23.10 23.49 14.40
CA PHE A 47 -21.66 23.20 14.30
C PHE A 47 -20.88 24.40 13.73
N GLY A 48 -21.38 24.98 12.64
CA GLY A 48 -20.85 26.21 12.05
C GLY A 48 -19.35 26.15 11.73
N TYR A 49 -18.74 27.33 11.56
CA TYR A 49 -17.29 27.44 11.29
C TYR A 49 -16.46 27.03 12.51
N VAL A 50 -16.89 27.43 13.72
CA VAL A 50 -16.13 27.22 14.97
C VAL A 50 -15.97 25.72 15.27
N GLY A 51 -17.05 24.93 15.17
CA GLY A 51 -16.97 23.48 15.37
C GLY A 51 -16.03 22.81 14.37
N THR A 52 -16.00 23.30 13.14
CA THR A 52 -15.14 22.76 12.09
C THR A 52 -13.65 22.97 12.38
N TRP A 53 -13.28 24.15 12.87
CA TRP A 53 -11.90 24.42 13.30
C TRP A 53 -11.46 23.53 14.46
N TYR A 54 -12.34 23.27 15.45
CA TYR A 54 -12.05 22.34 16.54
C TYR A 54 -11.87 20.90 16.05
N THR A 55 -12.67 20.44 15.08
CA THR A 55 -12.45 19.11 14.49
C THR A 55 -11.14 18.98 13.73
N PHE A 56 -10.72 20.00 12.98
CA PHE A 56 -9.41 20.00 12.35
C PHE A 56 -8.28 19.98 13.38
N ALA A 57 -8.40 20.77 14.45
CA ALA A 57 -7.44 20.75 15.55
C ALA A 57 -7.37 19.36 16.21
N GLY A 58 -8.52 18.72 16.45
CA GLY A 58 -8.60 17.36 17.00
C GLY A 58 -7.97 16.31 16.10
N ILE A 59 -8.24 16.35 14.78
CA ILE A 59 -7.64 15.44 13.80
C ILE A 59 -6.11 15.63 13.72
N CYS A 60 -5.63 16.88 13.80
CA CYS A 60 -4.19 17.16 13.87
C CYS A 60 -3.55 16.56 15.14
N LEU A 61 -4.16 16.74 16.31
CA LEU A 61 -3.64 16.15 17.55
C LEU A 61 -3.68 14.62 17.52
N LEU A 62 -4.76 14.03 17.01
CA LEU A 62 -4.87 12.58 16.84
C LEU A 62 -3.79 12.05 15.87
N THR A 63 -3.53 12.78 14.79
CA THR A 63 -2.48 12.43 13.82
C THR A 63 -1.09 12.49 14.46
N LEU A 64 -0.82 13.44 15.34
CA LEU A 64 0.44 13.48 16.10
C LEU A 64 0.58 12.27 17.04
N LEU A 65 -0.50 11.87 17.73
CA LEU A 65 -0.50 10.68 18.57
C LEU A 65 -0.30 9.40 17.76
N LEU A 66 -0.99 9.27 16.62
CA LEU A 66 -0.81 8.17 15.67
C LEU A 66 0.61 8.15 15.10
N THR A 67 1.20 9.31 14.81
CA THR A 67 2.58 9.39 14.33
C THR A 67 3.54 8.92 15.42
N TRP A 68 3.34 9.33 16.67
CA TRP A 68 4.16 8.85 17.78
C TRP A 68 4.02 7.34 18.03
N PHE A 69 2.81 6.78 17.85
CA PHE A 69 2.54 5.35 18.08
C PHE A 69 2.94 4.45 16.90
N CYS A 70 2.73 4.89 15.66
CA CYS A 70 3.00 4.10 14.46
C CYS A 70 4.37 4.36 13.83
N MET A 71 5.07 5.44 14.18
CA MET A 71 6.45 5.64 13.73
C MET A 71 7.39 4.90 14.67
N PHE A 72 7.37 3.58 14.58
CA PHE A 72 8.37 2.74 15.23
C PHE A 72 9.73 3.01 14.56
N ASP A 73 10.71 3.36 15.38
CA ASP A 73 12.08 3.63 14.97
C ASP A 73 12.73 2.32 14.49
N ASN A 74 12.96 2.18 13.18
CA ASN A 74 13.71 1.07 12.61
C ASN A 74 15.15 1.52 12.38
N ASN A 75 15.99 1.37 13.42
CA ASN A 75 17.36 1.88 13.44
C ASN A 75 18.39 0.88 12.90
N ASP A 76 17.95 -0.26 12.35
CA ASP A 76 18.85 -1.33 11.93
C ASP A 76 18.65 -1.66 10.45
N GLY A 77 19.70 -1.46 9.64
CA GLY A 77 19.88 -2.12 8.35
C GLY A 77 20.16 -1.19 7.19
N ASP A 78 21.43 -1.14 6.79
CA ASP A 78 21.86 -0.64 5.48
C ASP A 78 20.91 -1.13 4.36
N MET A 79 20.39 -0.21 3.55
CA MET A 79 19.37 -0.45 2.50
C MET A 79 19.70 -1.63 1.58
N SER A 80 20.99 -1.89 1.36
CA SER A 80 21.45 -3.02 0.55
C SER A 80 20.98 -4.38 1.10
N THR A 81 20.87 -4.52 2.42
CA THR A 81 20.47 -5.77 3.09
C THR A 81 18.98 -6.07 2.90
N ILE A 82 18.12 -5.06 3.05
CA ILE A 82 16.66 -5.18 2.90
C ILE A 82 16.29 -5.47 1.43
N ASP A 83 16.95 -4.82 0.47
CA ASP A 83 16.71 -5.06 -0.96
C ASP A 83 17.18 -6.46 -1.40
N ASN A 84 18.32 -6.94 -0.87
CA ASN A 84 18.84 -8.28 -1.16
C ASN A 84 17.97 -9.38 -0.54
N GLU A 85 17.48 -9.21 0.70
CA GLU A 85 16.57 -10.17 1.32
C GLU A 85 15.23 -10.24 0.56
N PHE A 86 14.68 -9.09 0.16
CA PHE A 86 13.46 -9.03 -0.63
C PHE A 86 13.62 -9.74 -1.98
N LYS A 87 14.74 -9.53 -2.68
CA LYS A 87 15.06 -10.23 -3.93
C LYS A 87 15.23 -11.73 -3.74
N ALA A 88 15.85 -12.17 -2.64
CA ALA A 88 16.01 -13.60 -2.33
C ALA A 88 14.65 -14.29 -2.10
N LYS A 89 13.73 -13.65 -1.36
CA LYS A 89 12.37 -14.17 -1.15
C LYS A 89 11.58 -14.22 -2.46
N LEU A 90 11.67 -13.18 -3.31
CA LEU A 90 11.00 -13.16 -4.60
C LEU A 90 11.54 -14.24 -5.56
N ALA A 91 12.85 -14.50 -5.52
CA ALA A 91 13.47 -15.54 -6.34
C ALA A 91 13.03 -16.95 -5.94
N LEU A 92 12.86 -17.20 -4.63
CA LEU A 92 12.30 -18.47 -4.13
C LEU A 92 10.87 -18.65 -4.65
N GLU A 93 10.00 -17.66 -4.46
CA GLU A 93 8.60 -17.76 -4.86
C GLU A 93 8.44 -17.84 -6.39
N THR A 94 9.26 -17.12 -7.16
CA THR A 94 9.30 -17.25 -8.62
C THR A 94 9.70 -18.65 -9.04
N ASN A 95 10.64 -19.29 -8.34
CA ASN A 95 11.08 -20.65 -8.64
C ASN A 95 10.01 -21.69 -8.28
N GLU A 96 9.31 -21.52 -7.15
CA GLU A 96 8.15 -22.34 -6.75
C GLU A 96 7.01 -22.20 -7.78
N THR A 97 6.69 -20.97 -8.18
CA THR A 97 5.61 -20.74 -9.17
C THR A 97 6.01 -21.30 -10.54
N HIS A 98 7.25 -21.10 -10.97
CA HIS A 98 7.77 -21.66 -12.23
C HIS A 98 7.76 -23.19 -12.22
N GLN A 99 8.11 -23.82 -11.10
CA GLN A 99 7.96 -25.27 -10.90
C GLN A 99 6.50 -25.70 -10.99
N SER A 100 5.55 -24.95 -10.41
CA SER A 100 4.12 -25.26 -10.49
C SER A 100 3.53 -25.13 -11.90
N PHE A 101 4.07 -24.24 -12.75
CA PHE A 101 3.68 -24.17 -14.16
C PHE A 101 4.25 -25.34 -14.97
N ILE A 102 5.47 -25.82 -14.65
CA ILE A 102 6.05 -27.01 -15.29
C ILE A 102 5.33 -28.29 -14.83
N ALA A 103 4.93 -28.35 -13.56
CA ALA A 103 4.17 -29.46 -12.97
C ALA A 103 2.64 -29.34 -13.18
N GLY A 104 2.18 -28.41 -14.01
CA GLY A 104 0.77 -28.24 -14.38
C GLY A 104 0.44 -28.72 -15.79
N ASP A 105 1.44 -29.18 -16.55
CA ASP A 105 1.31 -29.66 -17.94
C ASP A 105 1.23 -31.21 -18.03
N ASP A 106 1.11 -31.92 -16.90
CA ASP A 106 0.87 -33.37 -16.84
C ASP A 106 -0.61 -33.73 -16.62
N HIS A 107 -1.54 -32.79 -16.81
CA HIS A 107 -2.95 -33.17 -17.03
C HIS A 107 -3.13 -33.73 -18.44
N GLU A 108 -2.88 -35.04 -18.53
CA GLU A 108 -3.13 -35.96 -19.64
C GLU A 108 -4.47 -35.65 -20.35
N PHE A 109 -4.40 -35.05 -21.54
CA PHE A 109 -5.50 -35.13 -22.50
C PHE A 109 -5.45 -36.54 -23.11
N ASP A 110 -6.28 -37.41 -22.53
CA ASP A 110 -6.57 -38.76 -22.97
C ASP A 110 -6.71 -38.83 -24.50
N LYS A 111 -5.78 -39.57 -25.11
CA LYS A 111 -5.82 -39.93 -26.53
C LYS A 111 -6.57 -41.26 -26.66
N ASP A 112 -7.89 -41.30 -26.63
CA ASP A 112 -8.64 -42.50 -27.09
C ASP A 112 -10.13 -42.22 -27.42
N VAL A 113 -10.43 -41.46 -28.48
CA VAL A 113 -11.71 -41.60 -29.21
C VAL A 113 -11.44 -41.57 -30.72
N GLY A 114 -11.43 -42.75 -31.31
CA GLY A 114 -11.27 -42.98 -32.75
C GLY A 114 -12.46 -42.45 -33.56
N TYR A 115 -12.16 -41.62 -34.55
CA TYR A 115 -13.12 -41.17 -35.55
C TYR A 115 -13.38 -42.30 -36.57
N VAL A 116 -14.53 -42.97 -36.45
CA VAL A 116 -15.08 -43.85 -37.48
C VAL A 116 -15.69 -42.99 -38.58
N LYS A 117 -15.17 -43.17 -39.80
CA LYS A 117 -15.66 -42.58 -41.04
C LYS A 117 -16.95 -43.30 -41.48
N ALA A 118 -18.04 -42.56 -41.60
CA ALA A 118 -19.23 -42.93 -42.35
C ALA A 118 -19.61 -41.75 -43.26
#